data_AF-A0A354WE94-F1
#
_entry.id   AF-A0A354WE94-F1
#
_cell.length_a   1.000
_cell.length_b   1.000
_cell.length_c   1.000
_cell.angle_alpha   90.00
_cell.angle_beta   90.00
_cell.angle_gamma   90.00
#
_symmetry.space_group_name_H-M   'P 1'
#
loop_
_entity.id
_entity.type
_entity.pdbx_description
1 polymer ?
#
loop_
_entity_poly.entity_id
_entity_poly.type
_entity_poly.pdbx_seq_one_letter_code
_entity_poly.pdbx_strand_id
1 'polypeptide(L)'
;YNPVFYGLESLRDTLADLLPEAEARTIHQLLNGEVDHQLGNIYRDVGRRYILAFSIMAATVAAVPLPFATMPVLTAVQVSLVVLLGNLYGKTLNISQAGGLVSAIAGGFFAQMIGRELIKFIPGFGSVIAASWAAAYTWALGEGSCVYFGDLMGGKKPDPKKIQAVMKEAFTTAKERFKGINSSK
;
A
#
# COMPACT_ATOMS: atom_id res chain seq x y z
N TYR A 1 -17.03 -14.46 14.02
CA TYR A 1 -17.53 -13.48 13.03
C TYR A 1 -16.45 -13.32 11.97
N ASN A 2 -16.74 -13.68 10.71
CA ASN A 2 -15.81 -13.47 9.59
C ASN A 2 -16.32 -12.23 8.85
N PRO A 3 -15.71 -11.04 8.99
CA PRO A 3 -16.19 -9.84 8.32
C PRO A 3 -16.15 -10.07 6.81
N VAL A 4 -17.33 -10.06 6.17
CA VAL A 4 -17.43 -10.24 4.72
C VAL A 4 -17.38 -8.87 4.06
N PHE A 5 -16.26 -8.57 3.41
CA PHE A 5 -15.99 -7.26 2.79
C PHE A 5 -16.55 -7.18 1.36
N TYR A 6 -17.88 -7.27 1.22
CA TYR A 6 -18.56 -7.36 -0.09
C TYR A 6 -18.25 -6.23 -1.08
N GLY A 7 -17.99 -5.01 -0.60
CA GLY A 7 -17.71 -3.86 -1.48
C GLY A 7 -16.23 -3.66 -1.81
N LEU A 8 -15.32 -4.29 -1.06
CA LEU A 8 -13.89 -4.05 -1.23
C LEU A 8 -13.33 -4.75 -2.46
N GLU A 9 -13.79 -5.96 -2.74
CA GLU A 9 -13.40 -6.67 -3.96
C GLU A 9 -13.86 -5.90 -5.19
N SER A 10 -15.12 -5.47 -5.20
CA SER A 10 -15.66 -4.62 -6.27
C SER A 10 -14.89 -3.29 -6.38
N LEU A 11 -14.52 -2.65 -5.28
CA LEU A 11 -13.70 -1.43 -5.29
C LEU A 11 -12.28 -1.68 -5.81
N ARG A 12 -11.63 -2.77 -5.38
CA ARG A 12 -10.32 -3.20 -5.86
C ARG A 12 -10.38 -3.43 -7.36
N ASP A 13 -11.38 -4.17 -7.83
CA ASP A 13 -11.57 -4.54 -9.23
C ASP A 13 -11.92 -3.29 -10.05
N THR A 14 -12.76 -2.39 -9.53
CA THR A 14 -13.06 -1.10 -10.18
C THR A 14 -11.83 -0.20 -10.25
N LEU A 15 -11.00 -0.16 -9.22
CA LEU A 15 -9.73 0.58 -9.25
C LEU A 15 -8.74 -0.05 -10.23
N ALA A 16 -8.72 -1.38 -10.38
CA ALA A 16 -7.95 -2.09 -11.39
C ALA A 16 -8.46 -1.85 -12.82
N ASP A 17 -9.77 -1.65 -12.98
CA ASP A 17 -10.38 -1.31 -14.26
C ASP A 17 -10.17 0.17 -14.63
N LEU A 18 -10.28 1.08 -13.65
CA LEU A 18 -10.14 2.53 -13.85
C LEU A 18 -8.68 2.98 -13.94
N LEU A 19 -7.77 2.31 -13.24
CA LEU A 19 -6.32 2.54 -13.38
C LEU A 19 -5.79 1.50 -14.36
N PRO A 20 -5.12 1.87 -15.46
CA PRO A 20 -5.01 0.93 -16.56
C PRO A 20 -4.09 -0.24 -16.19
N GLU A 21 -4.65 -1.43 -15.96
CA GLU A 21 -3.94 -2.69 -16.21
C GLU A 21 -3.34 -2.72 -17.63
N ALA A 22 -3.94 -1.95 -18.55
CA ALA A 22 -3.43 -1.73 -19.90
C ALA A 22 -2.02 -1.10 -19.92
N GLU A 23 -1.65 -0.27 -18.95
CA GLU A 23 -0.27 0.23 -18.84
C GLU A 23 0.68 -0.92 -18.47
N ALA A 24 0.29 -1.79 -17.55
CA ALA A 24 1.06 -2.99 -17.17
C ALA A 24 1.29 -3.92 -18.37
N ARG A 25 0.22 -4.21 -19.12
CA ARG A 25 0.28 -5.05 -20.33
C ARG A 25 1.11 -4.43 -21.44
N THR A 26 1.05 -3.10 -21.59
CA THR A 26 1.89 -2.37 -22.54
C THR A 26 3.36 -2.44 -22.14
N ILE A 27 3.67 -2.34 -20.85
CA ILE A 27 5.03 -2.54 -20.33
C ILE A 27 5.51 -3.97 -20.63
N HIS A 28 4.67 -4.99 -20.39
CA HIS A 28 4.96 -6.40 -20.74
C HIS A 28 5.24 -6.62 -22.23
N GLN A 29 4.58 -5.89 -23.13
CA GLN A 29 4.82 -5.98 -24.58
C GLN A 29 6.10 -5.26 -25.02
N LEU A 30 6.41 -4.11 -24.42
CA LEU A 30 7.65 -3.38 -24.69
C LEU A 30 8.90 -4.12 -24.16
N LEU A 31 8.69 -5.10 -23.28
CA LEU A 31 9.73 -5.84 -22.55
C LEU A 31 10.29 -7.08 -23.21
N ASN A 32 9.66 -7.58 -24.26
CA ASN A 32 10.25 -8.67 -25.04
C ASN A 32 11.51 -8.22 -25.80
N GLY A 33 11.91 -6.94 -25.70
CA GLY A 33 13.25 -6.44 -26.01
C GLY A 33 14.03 -6.12 -24.72
N GLU A 34 15.23 -6.67 -24.59
CA GLU A 34 16.09 -6.64 -23.40
C GLU A 34 16.34 -5.21 -22.82
N VAL A 35 15.72 -4.88 -21.68
CA VAL A 35 16.12 -3.75 -20.82
C VAL A 35 15.89 -4.08 -19.33
N ASP A 36 16.86 -4.71 -18.68
CA ASP A 36 16.76 -5.29 -17.32
C ASP A 36 16.70 -4.24 -16.17
N HIS A 37 17.16 -3.00 -16.39
CA HIS A 37 17.34 -2.02 -15.30
C HIS A 37 16.38 -0.81 -15.29
N GLN A 38 15.86 -0.37 -16.44
CA GLN A 38 14.90 0.74 -16.47
C GLN A 38 13.48 0.30 -16.09
N LEU A 39 13.26 -1.01 -16.06
CA LEU A 39 11.93 -1.57 -16.01
C LEU A 39 11.28 -1.52 -14.64
N GLY A 40 12.05 -1.77 -13.58
CA GLY A 40 11.55 -1.71 -12.21
C GLY A 40 11.00 -0.31 -11.86
N ASN A 41 11.56 0.75 -12.43
CA ASN A 41 11.08 2.11 -12.24
C ASN A 41 9.75 2.37 -12.93
N ILE A 42 9.53 1.79 -14.12
CA ILE A 42 8.27 1.97 -14.86
C ILE A 42 7.10 1.30 -14.14
N TYR A 43 7.25 0.03 -13.70
CA TYR A 43 6.21 -0.63 -12.90
C TYR A 43 5.96 0.10 -11.58
N ARG A 44 7.02 0.61 -10.95
CA ARG A 44 6.90 1.35 -9.69
C ARG A 44 6.15 2.67 -9.88
N ASP A 45 6.37 3.37 -10.99
CA ASP A 45 5.68 4.63 -11.28
C ASP A 45 4.19 4.42 -11.61
N VAL A 46 3.85 3.36 -12.33
CA VAL A 46 2.44 2.95 -12.52
C VAL A 46 1.84 2.53 -11.17
N GLY A 47 2.57 1.72 -10.41
CA GLY A 47 2.19 1.26 -9.07
C GLY A 47 1.84 2.40 -8.12
N ARG A 48 2.59 3.51 -8.16
CA ARG A 48 2.35 4.70 -7.33
C ARG A 48 0.95 5.30 -7.49
N ARG A 49 0.28 5.13 -8.62
CA ARG A 49 -1.11 5.59 -8.80
C ARG A 49 -2.08 4.78 -7.94
N TYR A 50 -1.92 3.46 -7.93
CA TYR A 50 -2.66 2.57 -7.01
C TYR A 50 -2.32 2.91 -5.57
N ILE A 51 -1.03 3.03 -5.25
CA ILE A 51 -0.59 3.34 -3.89
C ILE A 51 -1.22 4.65 -3.38
N LEU A 52 -1.29 5.69 -4.22
CA LEU A 52 -1.93 6.96 -3.86
C LEU A 52 -3.42 6.79 -3.51
N ALA A 53 -4.17 6.12 -4.39
CA ALA A 53 -5.60 5.88 -4.17
C ALA A 53 -5.85 5.11 -2.87
N PHE A 54 -5.07 4.05 -2.64
CA PHE A 54 -5.17 3.24 -1.43
C PHE A 54 -4.72 3.97 -0.17
N SER A 55 -3.71 4.85 -0.26
CA SER A 55 -3.32 5.75 0.83
C SER A 55 -4.45 6.71 1.20
N ILE A 56 -5.17 7.26 0.23
CA ILE A 56 -6.32 8.14 0.48
C ILE A 56 -7.45 7.35 1.17
N MET A 57 -7.78 6.16 0.66
CA MET A 57 -8.79 5.28 1.29
C MET A 57 -8.42 4.93 2.73
N ALA A 58 -7.16 4.57 2.98
CA ALA A 58 -6.65 4.32 4.31
C ALA A 58 -6.79 5.54 5.23
N ALA A 59 -6.53 6.74 4.72
CA ALA A 59 -6.73 8.00 5.45
C ALA A 59 -8.20 8.19 5.83
N THR A 60 -9.11 7.99 4.88
CA THR A 60 -10.56 8.11 5.09
C THR A 60 -11.06 7.13 6.14
N VAL A 61 -10.64 5.86 6.07
CA VAL A 61 -10.98 4.84 7.05
C VAL A 61 -10.45 5.21 8.44
N ALA A 62 -9.21 5.70 8.53
CA ALA A 62 -8.58 6.06 9.80
C ALA A 62 -9.09 7.40 10.40
N ALA A 63 -9.72 8.25 9.60
CA ALA A 63 -10.34 9.49 10.06
C ALA A 63 -11.63 9.23 10.87
N VAL A 64 -12.26 8.06 10.67
CA VAL A 64 -13.43 7.64 11.45
C VAL A 64 -12.99 7.39 12.91
N PRO A 65 -13.62 8.05 13.90
CA PRO A 65 -13.23 7.98 15.31
C PRO A 65 -13.73 6.69 15.98
N LEU A 66 -13.48 5.53 15.36
CA LEU A 66 -13.84 4.22 15.85
C LEU A 66 -12.56 3.36 15.95
N PRO A 67 -11.80 3.47 17.06
CA PRO A 67 -10.59 2.68 17.26
C PRO A 67 -10.92 1.19 17.23
N PHE A 68 -9.98 0.38 16.74
CA PHE A 68 -10.05 -1.08 16.54
C PHE A 68 -11.11 -1.55 15.53
N ALA A 69 -12.28 -0.93 15.45
CA ALA A 69 -13.32 -1.26 14.48
C ALA A 69 -12.90 -0.91 13.04
N THR A 70 -12.06 0.10 12.85
CA THR A 70 -11.50 0.45 11.53
C THR A 70 -10.37 -0.49 11.08
N MET A 71 -9.79 -1.30 11.98
CA MET A 71 -8.62 -2.14 11.68
C MET A 71 -8.90 -3.20 10.61
N PRO A 72 -9.99 -4.01 10.69
CA PRO A 72 -10.26 -5.01 9.67
C PRO A 72 -10.41 -4.39 8.27
N VAL A 73 -11.07 -3.23 8.18
CA VAL A 73 -11.23 -2.50 6.91
C VAL A 73 -9.89 -2.00 6.39
N LEU A 74 -9.06 -1.41 7.26
CA LEU A 74 -7.75 -0.90 6.89
C LEU A 74 -6.80 -2.02 6.42
N THR A 75 -6.81 -3.17 7.11
CA THR A 75 -6.06 -4.36 6.69
C THR A 75 -6.54 -4.85 5.34
N ALA A 76 -7.85 -4.88 5.11
CA ALA A 76 -8.40 -5.35 3.85
C ALA A 76 -8.02 -4.42 2.67
N VAL A 77 -8.04 -3.10 2.88
CA VAL A 77 -7.51 -2.09 1.94
C VAL A 77 -6.03 -2.38 1.61
N GLN A 78 -5.20 -2.60 2.62
CA GLN A 78 -3.76 -2.87 2.44
C GLN A 78 -3.48 -4.20 1.71
N VAL A 79 -4.22 -5.26 2.03
CA VAL A 79 -4.11 -6.55 1.35
C VAL A 79 -4.50 -6.41 -0.13
N SER A 80 -5.58 -5.69 -0.41
CA SER A 80 -6.04 -5.45 -1.78
C SER A 80 -5.02 -4.67 -2.61
N LEU A 81 -4.35 -3.67 -2.01
CA LEU A 81 -3.23 -2.97 -2.65
C LEU A 81 -2.11 -3.94 -3.04
N VAL A 82 -1.72 -4.84 -2.13
CA VAL A 82 -0.64 -5.81 -2.38
C VAL A 82 -1.03 -6.81 -3.46
N VAL A 83 -2.29 -7.25 -3.52
CA VAL A 83 -2.79 -8.10 -4.62
C VAL A 83 -2.69 -7.38 -5.96
N LEU A 84 -3.14 -6.12 -6.04
CA LEU A 84 -3.07 -5.34 -7.29
C LEU A 84 -1.63 -5.08 -7.74
N LEU A 85 -0.74 -4.76 -6.80
CA LEU A 85 0.69 -4.62 -7.11
C LEU A 85 1.30 -5.97 -7.52
N GLY A 86 0.91 -7.09 -6.91
CA GLY A 86 1.34 -8.41 -7.37
C GLY A 86 0.96 -8.64 -8.82
N ASN A 87 -0.32 -8.42 -9.16
CA ASN A 87 -0.83 -8.58 -10.52
C ASN A 87 -0.14 -7.64 -11.51
N LEU A 88 0.12 -6.39 -11.12
CA LEU A 88 0.86 -5.41 -11.91
C LEU A 88 2.26 -5.93 -12.30
N TYR A 89 2.90 -6.68 -11.42
CA TYR A 89 4.21 -7.30 -11.65
C TYR A 89 4.12 -8.73 -12.21
N GLY A 90 2.96 -9.15 -12.71
CA GLY A 90 2.74 -10.48 -13.28
C GLY A 90 2.74 -11.62 -12.25
N LYS A 91 2.51 -11.33 -10.96
CA LYS A 91 2.40 -12.30 -9.88
C LYS A 91 0.95 -12.40 -9.40
N THR A 92 0.28 -13.49 -9.73
CA THR A 92 -1.06 -13.78 -9.21
C THR A 92 -0.97 -14.20 -7.73
N LEU A 93 -1.44 -13.34 -6.84
CA LEU A 93 -1.52 -13.61 -5.41
C LEU A 93 -2.97 -13.85 -5.00
N ASN A 94 -3.21 -14.88 -4.18
CA ASN A 94 -4.46 -14.97 -3.44
C ASN A 94 -4.42 -14.08 -2.17
N ILE A 95 -5.59 -13.83 -1.59
CA ILE A 95 -5.76 -12.98 -0.39
C ILE A 95 -4.88 -13.47 0.78
N SER A 96 -4.74 -14.78 0.97
CA SER A 96 -3.92 -15.35 2.04
C SER A 96 -2.42 -15.09 1.83
N GLN A 97 -1.93 -15.20 0.60
CA GLN A 97 -0.54 -14.92 0.23
C GLN A 97 -0.23 -13.44 0.39
N ALA A 98 -1.13 -12.57 -0.08
CA ALA A 98 -1.01 -11.14 0.10
C ALA A 98 -1.07 -10.75 1.58
N GLY A 99 -1.95 -11.35 2.39
CA GLY A 99 -1.99 -11.15 3.84
C GLY A 99 -0.70 -11.60 4.55
N GLY A 100 -0.13 -12.74 4.15
CA GLY A 100 1.17 -13.21 4.63
C GLY A 100 2.31 -12.25 4.27
N LEU A 101 2.31 -11.72 3.05
CA LEU A 101 3.29 -10.74 2.58
C LEU A 101 3.15 -9.41 3.32
N VAL A 102 1.93 -8.90 3.46
CA VAL A 102 1.64 -7.71 4.29
C VAL A 102 2.19 -7.94 5.69
N SER A 103 1.93 -9.09 6.31
CA SER A 103 2.41 -9.40 7.66
C SER A 103 3.95 -9.44 7.75
N ALA A 104 4.61 -10.03 6.76
CA ALA A 104 6.07 -10.12 6.70
C ALA A 104 6.74 -8.75 6.50
N ILE A 105 6.13 -7.91 5.66
CA ILE A 105 6.61 -6.56 5.36
C ILE A 105 6.27 -5.58 6.51
N ALA A 106 5.09 -5.71 7.11
CA ALA A 106 4.54 -4.88 8.18
C ALA A 106 5.11 -5.16 9.56
N GLY A 107 5.78 -6.31 9.77
CA GLY A 107 6.16 -6.79 11.10
C GLY A 107 6.92 -5.77 11.96
N GLY A 108 7.72 -4.89 11.35
CA GLY A 108 8.44 -3.82 12.07
C GLY A 108 7.60 -2.58 12.44
N PHE A 109 6.46 -2.36 11.78
CA PHE A 109 5.61 -1.17 11.98
C PHE A 109 4.38 -1.44 12.85
N PHE A 110 4.04 -2.71 13.09
CA PHE A 110 2.85 -3.11 13.84
C PHE A 110 2.83 -2.56 15.28
N ALA A 111 3.98 -2.53 15.96
CA ALA A 111 4.11 -1.95 17.30
C ALA A 111 3.83 -0.42 17.33
N GLN A 112 4.21 0.30 16.27
CA GLN A 112 3.93 1.73 16.14
C GLN A 112 2.46 2.02 15.81
N MET A 113 1.78 1.09 15.15
CA MET A 113 0.36 1.16 14.79
C MET A 113 -0.53 1.08 16.05
N ILE A 114 -0.22 0.15 16.94
CA ILE A 114 -0.95 -0.05 18.21
C ILE A 114 -0.79 1.17 19.13
N GLY A 115 0.45 1.68 19.29
CA GLY A 115 0.69 2.86 20.12
C GLY A 115 0.02 4.14 19.62
N ARG A 116 -0.32 4.21 18.33
CA ARG A 116 -0.96 5.38 17.71
C ARG A 116 -2.48 5.33 17.65
N GLU A 117 -3.09 4.16 17.64
CA GLU A 117 -4.55 4.05 17.82
C GLU A 117 -5.00 4.67 19.15
N LEU A 118 -4.14 4.61 20.18
CA LEU A 118 -4.36 5.27 21.46
C LEU A 118 -4.36 6.81 21.37
N ILE A 119 -3.77 7.39 20.32
CA ILE A 119 -3.78 8.85 20.08
C ILE A 119 -5.14 9.32 19.55
N LYS A 120 -5.97 8.43 19.00
CA LYS A 120 -7.34 8.76 18.57
C LYS A 120 -8.25 9.17 19.74
N PHE A 121 -7.86 8.89 20.99
CA PHE A 121 -8.56 9.35 22.20
C PHE A 121 -8.31 10.83 22.54
N ILE A 122 -7.41 11.52 21.83
CA ILE A 122 -7.20 12.97 22.01
C ILE A 122 -8.28 13.72 21.19
N PRO A 123 -9.23 14.41 21.84
CA PRO A 123 -10.28 15.15 21.14
C PRO A 123 -9.68 16.22 20.21
N GLY A 124 -10.25 16.37 19.02
CA GLY A 124 -9.89 17.41 18.04
C GLY A 124 -8.78 17.03 17.05
N PHE A 125 -7.66 16.46 17.50
CA PHE A 125 -6.49 16.20 16.63
C PHE A 125 -6.21 14.72 16.34
N GLY A 126 -6.81 13.79 17.09
CA GLY A 126 -6.57 12.35 16.98
C GLY A 126 -6.88 11.76 15.59
N SER A 127 -8.00 12.15 14.99
CA SER A 127 -8.43 11.64 13.67
C SER A 127 -7.52 12.09 12.52
N VAL A 128 -7.02 13.34 12.57
CA VAL A 128 -6.14 13.88 11.51
C VAL A 128 -4.78 13.20 11.57
N ILE A 129 -4.22 13.04 12.78
CA ILE A 129 -2.94 12.34 12.98
C ILE A 129 -3.06 10.88 12.54
N ALA A 130 -4.17 10.22 12.88
CA ALA A 130 -4.45 8.85 12.47
C ALA A 130 -4.60 8.72 10.94
N ALA A 131 -5.33 9.63 10.30
CA ALA A 131 -5.51 9.66 8.85
C ALA A 131 -4.19 9.84 8.09
N SER A 132 -3.40 10.87 8.45
CA SER A 132 -2.09 11.11 7.83
C SER A 132 -1.12 9.95 8.07
N TRP A 133 -1.17 9.32 9.25
CA TRP A 133 -0.36 8.15 9.54
C TRP A 133 -0.76 6.94 8.69
N ALA A 134 -2.06 6.64 8.61
CA ALA A 134 -2.57 5.51 7.82
C ALA A 134 -2.28 5.69 6.32
N ALA A 135 -2.37 6.93 5.81
CA ALA A 135 -1.97 7.27 4.45
C ALA A 135 -0.48 7.01 4.19
N ALA A 136 0.39 7.51 5.07
CA ALA A 136 1.83 7.35 4.96
C ALA A 136 2.28 5.89 5.11
N TYR A 137 1.64 5.14 6.01
CA TYR A 137 1.92 3.73 6.21
C TYR A 137 1.50 2.89 4.99
N THR A 138 0.31 3.14 4.44
CA THR A 138 -0.17 2.46 3.23
C THR A 138 0.72 2.81 2.02
N TRP A 139 1.22 4.04 1.96
CA TRP A 139 2.18 4.45 0.93
C TRP A 139 3.48 3.66 1.02
N ALA A 140 4.05 3.60 2.23
CA ALA A 140 5.28 2.86 2.50
C ALA A 140 5.14 1.37 2.20
N LEU A 141 4.02 0.75 2.59
CA LEU A 141 3.72 -0.64 2.30
C LEU A 141 3.68 -0.90 0.79
N GLY A 142 3.05 -0.01 0.02
CA GLY A 142 3.02 -0.08 -1.44
C GLY A 142 4.41 0.00 -2.06
N GLU A 143 5.21 0.98 -1.64
CA GLU A 143 6.60 1.15 -2.12
C GLU A 143 7.48 -0.07 -1.79
N GLY A 144 7.34 -0.63 -0.59
CA GLY A 144 8.01 -1.88 -0.20
C GLY A 144 7.56 -3.08 -1.04
N SER A 145 6.27 -3.15 -1.36
CA SER A 145 5.70 -4.21 -2.21
C SER A 145 6.21 -4.11 -3.65
N CYS A 146 6.32 -2.91 -4.21
CA CYS A 146 6.93 -2.69 -5.54
C CYS A 146 8.38 -3.19 -5.60
N VAL A 147 9.18 -2.95 -4.55
CA VAL A 147 10.55 -3.49 -4.47
C VAL A 147 10.54 -5.01 -4.36
N TYR A 148 9.68 -5.58 -3.52
CA TYR A 148 9.52 -7.02 -3.37
C TYR A 148 9.19 -7.71 -4.70
N PHE A 149 8.18 -7.21 -5.42
CA PHE A 149 7.77 -7.80 -6.69
C PHE A 149 8.74 -7.50 -7.83
N GLY A 150 9.38 -6.33 -7.82
CA GLY A 150 10.43 -5.99 -8.79
C GLY A 150 11.64 -6.91 -8.67
N ASP A 151 12.09 -7.20 -7.45
CA ASP A 151 13.18 -8.16 -7.20
C ASP A 151 12.76 -9.57 -7.70
N LEU A 152 11.54 -10.02 -7.44
CA LEU A 152 11.02 -11.31 -7.95
C LEU A 152 10.90 -11.37 -9.47
N MET A 153 10.51 -10.28 -10.12
CA MET A 153 10.40 -10.21 -11.59
C MET A 153 11.77 -10.30 -12.25
N GLY A 154 12.79 -9.63 -11.67
CA GLY A 154 14.17 -9.72 -12.12
C GLY A 154 14.91 -11.01 -11.71
N GLY A 155 14.19 -12.04 -11.23
CA GLY A 155 14.76 -13.32 -10.83
C GLY A 155 15.61 -13.28 -9.54
N LYS A 156 15.57 -12.17 -8.79
CA LYS A 156 16.33 -11.97 -7.55
C LYS A 156 15.49 -12.41 -6.34
N LYS A 157 16.17 -12.89 -5.31
CA LYS A 157 15.51 -13.13 -4.01
C LYS A 157 15.23 -11.78 -3.34
N PRO A 158 13.99 -11.49 -2.92
CA PRO A 158 13.67 -10.24 -2.24
C PRO A 158 14.52 -10.08 -0.96
N ASP A 159 15.19 -8.94 -0.81
CA ASP A 159 15.99 -8.64 0.37
C ASP A 159 15.13 -7.91 1.43
N PRO A 160 14.84 -8.54 2.58
CA PRO A 160 14.04 -7.93 3.63
C PRO A 160 14.63 -6.61 4.15
N LYS A 161 15.96 -6.46 4.20
CA LYS A 161 16.60 -5.24 4.69
C LYS A 161 16.39 -4.07 3.74
N LYS A 162 16.53 -4.31 2.44
CA LYS A 162 16.25 -3.33 1.38
C LYS A 162 14.79 -2.91 1.41
N ILE A 163 13.86 -3.86 1.51
CA ILE A 163 12.41 -3.57 1.59
C ILE A 163 12.12 -2.71 2.82
N GLN A 164 12.62 -3.08 4.00
CA GLN A 164 12.42 -2.31 5.23
C GLN A 164 13.02 -0.90 5.15
N ALA A 165 14.20 -0.75 4.53
CA ALA A 165 14.83 0.55 4.32
C ALA A 165 13.96 1.45 3.44
N VAL A 166 13.49 0.93 2.30
CA VAL A 166 12.61 1.67 1.38
C VAL A 166 11.29 2.04 2.05
N MET A 167 10.69 1.14 2.81
CA MET A 167 9.48 1.46 3.58
C MET A 167 9.72 2.57 4.58
N LYS A 168 10.83 2.54 5.31
CA LYS A 168 11.15 3.56 6.33
C LYS A 168 11.35 4.94 5.70
N GLU A 169 12.07 4.99 4.58
CA GLU A 169 12.25 6.20 3.79
C GLU A 169 10.92 6.71 3.25
N ALA A 170 10.18 5.85 2.53
CA ALA A 170 8.88 6.18 1.94
C ALA A 170 7.87 6.64 3.00
N PHE A 171 7.85 6.01 4.17
CA PHE A 171 7.00 6.42 5.29
C PHE A 171 7.34 7.82 5.79
N THR A 172 8.63 8.13 5.90
CA THR A 172 9.12 9.44 6.38
C THR A 172 8.73 10.53 5.39
N THR A 173 9.02 10.33 4.10
CA THR A 173 8.65 11.27 3.03
C THR A 173 7.13 11.44 2.91
N ALA A 174 6.38 10.33 2.96
CA ALA A 174 4.93 10.38 2.85
C ALA A 174 4.30 11.07 4.07
N LYS A 175 4.84 10.88 5.28
CA LYS A 175 4.36 11.56 6.48
C LYS A 175 4.52 13.08 6.37
N GLU A 176 5.57 13.58 5.74
CA GLU A 176 5.74 15.02 5.46
C GLU A 176 4.75 15.50 4.41
N ARG A 177 4.60 14.75 3.31
CA ARG A 177 3.64 15.04 2.24
C ARG A 177 2.19 15.10 2.74
N PHE A 178 1.76 14.14 3.55
CA PHE A 178 0.40 14.05 4.08
C PHE A 178 0.18 14.90 5.34
N LYS A 179 1.23 15.50 5.92
CA LYS A 179 1.09 16.59 6.90
C LYS A 179 0.70 17.90 6.22
N GLY A 180 1.32 18.22 5.08
CA GLY A 180 1.10 19.49 4.36
C GLY A 180 -0.29 19.65 3.73
N ILE A 181 -0.93 18.55 3.31
CA ILE A 181 -2.25 18.57 2.66
C ILE A 181 -3.37 19.08 3.60
N ASN A 182 -3.20 18.96 4.92
CA ASN A 182 -4.21 19.35 5.92
C ASN A 182 -3.99 20.75 6.52
N SER A 183 -2.91 21.47 6.16
CA SER A 183 -2.62 22.83 6.63
C SER A 183 -3.07 23.94 5.67
N SER A 184 -3.71 23.61 4.55
CA SER A 184 -4.33 24.60 3.65
C SER A 184 -5.83 24.68 3.93
N LYS A 185 -6.19 25.48 4.94
CA LYS A 185 -7.48 26.14 5.10
C LYS A 185 -7.25 27.53 5.65
#